data_AF-A0A9C9X3E6-F1
#
_entry.id   AF-A0A9C9X3E6-F1
#
_cell.length_a   1.000
_cell.length_b   1.000
_cell.length_c   1.000
_cell.angle_alpha   90.00
_cell.angle_beta   90.00
_cell.angle_gamma   90.00
#
_symmetry.space_group_name_H-M   'P 1'
#
loop_
_entity.id
_entity.type
_entity.pdbx_description
1 polymer ?
#
loop_
_entity_poly.entity_id
_entity_poly.type
_entity_poly.pdbx_seq_one_letter_code
_entity_poly.pdbx_strand_id
1 'polypeptide(L)' 'MKPASGLGVALVTPFGPIRFDYGVKLKPETYEKRGEFHISISFAF' A
#
# COMPACT_ATOMS: atom_id res chain seq x y z
N MET A 1 -14.95 7.85 5.73
CA MET A 1 -13.65 7.53 5.11
C MET A 1 -12.63 8.53 5.60
N LYS A 2 -11.55 8.10 6.27
CA LYS A 2 -10.50 9.01 6.72
C LYS A 2 -9.53 9.24 5.56
N PRO A 3 -9.10 10.49 5.28
CA PRO A 3 -8.16 10.73 4.20
C PRO A 3 -6.80 10.13 4.56
N ALA A 4 -6.27 9.35 3.64
CA ALA A 4 -4.93 8.78 3.70
C ALA A 4 -4.14 9.25 2.48
N SER A 5 -2.85 9.46 2.67
CA SER A 5 -1.90 9.73 1.59
C SER A 5 -0.87 8.64 1.59
N GLY A 6 -0.42 8.20 0.42
CA GLY A 6 0.52 7.12 0.30
C GLY A 6 1.30 7.16 -0.99
N LEU A 7 2.37 6.38 -1.03
CA LEU A 7 3.20 6.17 -2.20
C LEU A 7 3.23 4.68 -2.50
N GLY A 8 3.14 4.35 -3.78
CA GLY A 8 3.20 2.99 -4.28
C GLY A 8 4.23 2.85 -5.39
N VAL A 9 5.00 1.77 -5.37
CA VAL A 9 5.88 1.36 -6.46
C VAL A 9 5.39 0.03 -6.99
N ALA A 10 5.12 -0.01 -8.30
CA ALA A 10 4.77 -1.21 -9.01
C ALA A 10 5.94 -1.66 -9.90
N LEU A 11 6.38 -2.89 -9.71
CA LEU A 11 7.38 -3.56 -10.53
C LEU A 11 6.68 -4.60 -11.40
N VAL A 12 6.78 -4.44 -12.71
CA VAL A 12 6.29 -5.44 -13.65
C VAL A 12 7.40 -6.45 -13.86
N THR A 13 7.22 -7.66 -13.34
CA THR A 13 8.18 -8.76 -13.52
C THR A 13 7.61 -9.78 -14.52
N PRO A 14 8.46 -10.62 -15.15
CA PRO A 14 7.99 -11.70 -16.03
C PRO A 14 7.04 -12.70 -15.35
N PHE A 15 7.03 -12.75 -14.02
CA PHE A 15 6.17 -13.63 -13.22
C PHE A 15 4.86 -12.96 -12.76
N GLY A 16 4.66 -11.68 -13.11
CA GLY A 16 3.51 -10.89 -12.70
C GLY A 16 3.90 -9.55 -12.04
N PRO A 17 2.95 -8.63 -11.88
CA PRO A 17 3.21 -7.37 -11.19
C PRO A 17 3.34 -7.59 -9.68
N ILE A 18 4.41 -7.01 -9.12
CA ILE A 18 4.64 -6.91 -7.69
C ILE A 18 4.46 -5.45 -7.31
N ARG A 19 3.63 -5.17 -6.31
CA ARG A 19 3.32 -3.82 -5.87
C ARG A 19 3.61 -3.66 -4.39
N PHE A 20 4.29 -2.58 -4.06
CA PHE A 20 4.61 -2.16 -2.70
C PHE A 20 3.95 -0.80 -2.46
N ASP A 21 3.02 -0.73 -1.53
CA ASP A 21 2.36 0.50 -1.14
C ASP A 21 2.67 0.83 0.32
N TYR A 22 2.97 2.09 0.58
CA TYR A 22 3.10 2.64 1.92
C TYR A 22 2.15 3.82 2.07
N GLY A 23 1.15 3.66 2.92
CA GLY A 23 0.13 4.66 3.21
C GLY A 23 0.25 5.20 4.62
N VAL A 24 0.02 6.50 4.78
CA VAL A 24 -0.14 7.16 6.07
C VAL A 24 -1.52 7.78 6.19
N LYS A 25 -2.18 7.55 7.32
CA LYS A 25 -3.44 8.19 7.67
C LYS A 25 -3.15 9.65 8.04
N LEU A 26 -3.84 10.60 7.42
CA LEU A 26 -3.62 12.04 7.66
C LEU A 26 -4.26 12.52 8.97
N LYS A 27 -5.31 11.83 9.43
CA LYS A 27 -6.01 12.10 10.68
C LYS A 27 -6.27 10.79 11.45
N PRO A 28 -5.24 10.14 12.02
CA PRO A 28 -5.43 8.94 12.85
C PRO A 28 -6.12 9.30 14.16
N GLU A 29 -6.98 8.41 14.67
CA GLU A 29 -7.52 8.53 16.04
C GLU A 29 -6.41 8.27 17.08
N THR A 30 -6.61 8.72 18.32
CA THR A 30 -5.78 8.27 19.44
C THR A 30 -5.84 6.73 19.49
N TYR A 31 -4.67 6.07 19.48
CA TYR A 31 -4.47 4.61 19.39
C TYR A 31 -4.57 3.96 17.99
N GLU A 32 -4.77 4.73 16.91
CA GLU A 32 -4.78 4.19 15.55
C GLU A 32 -3.37 4.18 14.93
N LYS A 33 -2.99 3.10 14.23
CA LYS A 33 -1.71 3.05 13.52
C LYS A 33 -1.68 4.09 12.40
N ARG A 34 -0.66 4.95 12.44
CA ARG A 34 -0.48 6.09 11.51
C ARG A 34 -0.04 5.66 10.12
N GLY A 35 0.73 4.58 10.00
CA GLY A 35 1.27 4.08 8.74
C GLY A 35 0.95 2.61 8.52
N GLU A 36 0.77 2.23 7.26
CA GLU A 36 0.46 0.87 6.85
C GLU A 36 1.24 0.52 5.58
N PHE A 37 1.78 -0.68 5.53
CA PHE A 37 2.56 -1.19 4.42
C PHE A 37 1.84 -2.38 3.80
N HIS A 38 1.60 -2.32 2.50
CA HIS A 38 0.90 -3.34 1.74
C HIS A 38 1.80 -3.89 0.64
N ILE A 39 1.84 -5.21 0.51
CA ILE A 39 2.49 -5.90 -0.60
C ILE A 39 1.42 -6.66 -1.35
N SER A 40 1.34 -6.44 -2.66
CA SER A 40 0.47 -7.21 -3.55
C SER A 40 1.31 -7.92 -4.61
N ILE A 41 1.09 -9.22 -4.77
CA ILE A 41 1.68 -10.02 -5.84
C ILE A 41 0.51 -10.56 -6.65
N SER A 42 0.43 -10.19 -7.93
CA SER A 42 -0.60 -10.73 -8.82
C SER A 42 0.03 -11.72 -9.80
N PHE A 43 -0.55 -12.90 -9.90
CA PHE A 43 -0.22 -13.88 -10.93
C PHE A 43 -1.38 -13.92 -11.92
N ALA A 44 -1.10 -13.64 -13.19
CA ALA A 44 -2.03 -13.95 -14.28
C ALA A 44 -1.85 -15.45 -14.59
N PHE A 45 -2.86 -16.25 -14.27
CA PHE A 45 -2.92 -17.67 -14.65
C PHE A 45 -3.46 -17.82 -16.07
#